data_AF-A0AAW6E775-F1
#
_entry.id   AF-A0AAW6E775-F1
#
_cell.length_a   1.000
_cell.length_b   1.000
_cell.length_c   1.000
_cell.angle_alpha   90.00
_cell.angle_beta   90.00
_cell.angle_gamma   90.00
#
_symmetry.space_group_name_H-M   'P 1'
#
loop_
_entity.id
_entity.type
_entity.pdbx_description
1 polymer ?
#
loop_
_entity_poly.entity_id
_entity_poly.type
_entity_poly.pdbx_seq_one_letter_code
_entity_poly.pdbx_strand_id
1 'polypeptide(L)'
;MFKFIFEILTDPLGLPIEWYWEYLILAVIGAVAYAVAYRCVGDMYSGGMIDGSTSGSFFHWLIRLILFVALWAVTYGIIAAVKWLTDNWVLVLCIMGGVVAVVGIATVIAIIIRKRKNKAGLEVSTNESN
;
A
#
# COMPACT_ATOMS: atom_id res chain seq x y z
N MET A 1 27.45 -4.05 20.33
CA MET A 1 26.14 -4.27 20.98
C MET A 1 24.95 -4.08 20.03
N PHE A 2 24.86 -3.00 19.25
CA PHE A 2 23.70 -2.78 18.37
C PHE A 2 23.49 -3.85 17.29
N LYS A 3 24.58 -4.46 16.79
CA LYS A 3 24.51 -5.63 15.90
C LYS A 3 23.74 -6.81 16.53
N PHE A 4 23.98 -7.09 17.81
CA PHE A 4 23.33 -8.18 18.53
C PHE A 4 21.83 -7.90 18.75
N ILE A 5 21.50 -6.66 19.09
CA ILE A 5 20.10 -6.21 19.22
C ILE A 5 19.39 -6.32 17.87
N PHE A 6 20.03 -5.86 16.79
CA PHE A 6 19.51 -6.00 15.44
C PHE A 6 19.28 -7.48 15.10
N GLU A 7 20.27 -8.35 15.27
CA GLU A 7 20.14 -9.78 14.97
C GLU A 7 18.99 -10.44 15.75
N ILE A 8 18.84 -10.18 17.06
CA ILE A 8 17.70 -10.69 17.85
C ILE A 8 16.35 -10.16 17.34
N LEU A 9 16.29 -8.88 16.99
CA LEU A 9 15.06 -8.26 16.49
C LEU A 9 14.76 -8.59 15.03
N THR A 10 15.73 -9.10 14.27
CA THR A 10 15.58 -9.45 12.85
C THR A 10 15.68 -10.93 12.56
N ASP A 11 15.96 -11.75 13.57
CA ASP A 11 15.70 -13.20 13.56
C ASP A 11 14.26 -13.43 13.09
N PRO A 12 14.00 -14.52 12.33
CA PRO A 12 12.82 -14.67 11.48
C PRO A 12 11.57 -14.18 12.20
N LEU A 13 11.10 -13.03 11.74
CA LEU A 13 10.06 -12.24 12.40
C LEU A 13 8.66 -12.85 12.24
N GLY A 14 8.56 -13.94 11.47
CA GLY A 14 7.36 -14.71 11.26
C GLY A 14 6.43 -14.05 10.23
N LEU A 15 6.95 -13.72 9.05
CA LEU A 15 6.07 -13.37 7.93
C LEU A 15 5.16 -14.59 7.64
N PRO A 16 3.84 -14.40 7.44
CA PRO A 16 2.92 -15.51 7.24
C PRO A 16 3.00 -16.02 5.80
N ILE A 17 4.18 -16.51 5.41
CA ILE A 17 4.56 -17.04 4.09
C ILE A 17 5.54 -18.19 4.30
N GLU A 18 5.93 -18.87 3.22
CA GLU A 18 6.94 -19.90 3.30
C GLU A 18 8.29 -19.35 3.78
N TRP A 19 8.99 -20.14 4.60
CA TRP A 19 10.22 -19.74 5.28
C TRP A 19 11.31 -19.21 4.31
N TYR A 20 11.44 -19.79 3.12
CA TYR A 20 12.43 -19.36 2.13
C TYR A 20 12.11 -18.00 1.50
N TRP A 21 10.82 -17.68 1.29
CA TRP A 21 10.38 -16.37 0.81
C TRP A 21 10.54 -15.30 1.89
N GLU A 22 10.29 -15.67 3.15
CA GLU A 22 10.55 -14.80 4.29
C GLU A 22 12.02 -14.36 4.33
N TYR A 23 12.96 -15.29 4.28
CA TYR A 23 14.38 -14.93 4.26
C TYR A 23 14.77 -14.04 3.08
N LEU A 24 14.21 -14.28 1.89
CA LEU A 24 14.48 -13.44 0.72
C LEU A 24 13.98 -12.00 0.93
N ILE A 25 12.75 -11.84 1.42
CA ILE A 25 12.14 -10.53 1.66
C ILE A 25 12.89 -9.79 2.77
N LEU A 26 13.20 -10.47 3.87
CA LEU A 26 13.99 -9.90 4.97
C LEU A 26 15.39 -9.48 4.50
N ALA A 27 16.03 -10.26 3.62
CA ALA A 27 17.32 -9.90 3.03
C ALA A 27 17.23 -8.62 2.18
N VAL A 28 16.19 -8.49 1.34
CA VAL A 28 15.95 -7.29 0.52
C VAL A 28 15.67 -6.08 1.41
N ILE A 29 14.78 -6.20 2.41
CA ILE A 29 14.49 -5.13 3.36
C ILE A 29 15.76 -4.72 4.12
N GLY A 30 16.57 -5.68 4.56
CA GLY A 30 17.85 -5.46 5.22
C GLY A 30 18.84 -4.68 4.36
N ALA A 31 18.92 -4.99 3.06
CA ALA A 31 19.78 -4.29 2.12
C ALA A 31 19.32 -2.84 1.89
N VAL A 32 18.01 -2.62 1.71
CA VAL A 32 17.43 -1.29 1.54
C VAL A 32 17.64 -0.44 2.80
N ALA A 33 17.34 -1.00 3.98
CA ALA A 33 17.54 -0.31 5.25
C ALA A 33 19.00 0.05 5.49
N TYR A 34 19.94 -0.83 5.11
CA TYR A 34 21.37 -0.56 5.18
C TYR A 34 21.78 0.59 4.26
N ALA A 35 21.34 0.57 3.00
CA ALA A 35 21.67 1.61 2.02
C ALA A 35 21.15 2.99 2.46
N VAL A 36 19.92 3.06 2.97
CA VAL A 36 19.33 4.32 3.46
C VAL A 36 20.04 4.80 4.73
N ALA A 37 20.32 3.90 5.68
CA ALA A 37 21.07 4.25 6.88
C ALA A 37 22.49 4.74 6.58
N TYR A 38 23.14 4.17 5.55
CA TYR A 38 24.46 4.62 5.11
C TYR A 38 24.42 6.04 4.55
N ARG A 39 23.44 6.34 3.69
CA ARG A 39 23.26 7.69 3.12
C ARG A 39 22.90 8.73 4.17
N CYS A 40 21.93 8.42 5.04
CA CYS A 40 21.47 9.37 6.06
C CYS A 40 22.59 9.72 7.06
N VAL A 41 23.37 8.72 7.51
CA VAL A 41 24.53 8.98 8.38
C VAL A 41 25.66 9.67 7.64
N GLY A 42 25.89 9.35 6.37
CA GLY A 42 26.85 10.06 5.52
C GLY A 42 26.51 11.55 5.40
N ASP A 43 25.24 11.87 5.19
CA ASP A 43 24.75 13.26 5.14
C ASP A 43 24.98 13.98 6.48
N MET A 44 24.73 13.32 7.62
CA MET A 44 24.98 13.87 8.96
C MET A 44 26.47 14.15 9.23
N TYR A 45 27.37 13.33 8.70
CA TYR A 45 28.81 13.60 8.73
C TYR A 45 29.18 14.82 7.87
N SER A 46 28.64 14.90 6.66
CA SER A 46 28.93 16.01 5.73
C SER A 46 28.40 17.37 6.23
N GLY A 47 27.30 17.35 6.99
CA GLY A 47 26.70 18.54 7.59
C GLY A 47 27.33 19.00 8.92
N GLY A 48 28.40 18.35 9.40
CA GLY A 48 29.06 18.71 10.67
C GLY A 48 28.21 18.46 11.92
N MET A 49 27.11 17.71 11.82
CA MET A 49 26.23 17.38 12.95
C MET A 49 26.83 16.30 13.87
N ILE A 50 27.81 15.53 13.38
CA ILE A 50 28.46 14.45 14.12
C ILE A 50 29.98 14.51 13.87
N ASP A 51 30.76 14.78 14.92
CA ASP A 51 32.23 14.79 14.87
C ASP A 51 32.88 13.49 15.39
N GLY A 52 32.08 12.55 15.91
CA GLY A 52 32.57 11.34 16.57
C GLY A 52 32.25 10.04 15.84
N SER A 53 33.25 9.17 15.64
CA SER A 53 33.10 7.81 15.06
C SER A 53 32.11 6.92 15.82
N THR A 54 32.05 7.07 17.15
CA THR A 54 31.10 6.35 18.02
C THR A 54 29.65 6.77 17.78
N SER A 55 29.41 8.08 17.63
CA SER A 55 28.07 8.63 17.37
C SER A 55 27.57 8.23 15.98
N GLY A 56 28.42 8.29 14.96
CA GLY A 56 28.06 7.88 13.60
C GLY A 56 27.65 6.40 13.52
N SER A 57 28.39 5.52 14.21
CA SER A 57 28.05 4.09 14.30
C SER A 57 26.71 3.88 15.00
N PHE A 58 26.46 4.57 16.13
CA PHE A 58 25.18 4.49 16.84
C PHE A 58 23.99 4.86 15.95
N PHE A 59 24.04 6.02 15.30
CA PHE A 59 22.96 6.48 14.41
C PHE A 59 22.78 5.55 13.21
N HIS A 60 23.87 4.99 12.66
CA HIS A 60 23.79 4.05 11.54
C HIS A 60 23.00 2.80 11.92
N TRP A 61 23.33 2.21 13.07
CA TRP A 61 22.61 1.03 13.57
C TRP A 61 21.17 1.35 13.98
N LEU A 62 20.92 2.50 14.60
CA LEU A 62 19.59 2.93 15.03
C LEU A 62 18.66 3.18 13.82
N ILE A 63 19.11 3.96 12.84
CA ILE A 63 18.33 4.27 11.63
C ILE A 63 18.08 2.99 10.84
N ARG A 64 19.09 2.12 10.71
CA ARG A 64 18.94 0.82 10.05
C ARG A 64 17.88 -0.04 10.73
N LEU A 65 17.86 -0.11 12.06
CA LEU A 65 16.88 -0.87 12.82
C LEU A 65 15.45 -0.32 12.62
N ILE A 66 15.26 1.00 12.78
CA ILE A 66 13.94 1.63 12.64
C ILE A 66 13.38 1.43 11.23
N LEU A 67 14.19 1.65 10.20
CA LEU A 67 13.78 1.45 8.80
C LEU A 67 13.47 -0.01 8.50
N PHE A 68 14.25 -0.95 9.04
CA PHE A 68 14.00 -2.37 8.87
C PHE A 68 12.63 -2.76 9.46
N VAL A 69 12.36 -2.36 10.71
CA VAL A 69 11.09 -2.64 11.38
C VAL A 69 9.92 -1.99 10.65
N ALA A 70 10.07 -0.75 10.16
CA ALA A 70 9.04 -0.05 9.41
C ALA A 70 8.71 -0.76 8.08
N LEU A 71 9.73 -1.11 7.30
CA LEU A 71 9.56 -1.83 6.03
C LEU A 71 9.00 -3.24 6.23
N TRP A 72 9.44 -3.93 7.29
CA TRP A 72 8.90 -5.22 7.68
C TRP A 72 7.42 -5.11 8.06
N ALA A 73 7.03 -4.13 8.88
CA ALA A 73 5.64 -3.93 9.30
C ALA A 73 4.72 -3.61 8.11
N VAL A 74 5.19 -2.80 7.16
CA VAL A 74 4.47 -2.54 5.90
C VAL A 74 4.30 -3.81 5.10
N THR A 75 5.36 -4.60 4.94
CA THR A 75 5.33 -5.87 4.21
C THR A 75 4.37 -6.86 4.87
N TYR A 76 4.45 -7.02 6.19
CA TYR A 76 3.53 -7.86 6.97
C TYR A 76 2.09 -7.40 6.78
N GLY A 77 1.82 -6.10 6.88
CA GLY A 77 0.50 -5.52 6.68
C GLY A 77 -0.06 -5.79 5.29
N ILE A 78 0.77 -5.67 4.24
CA ILE A 78 0.36 -5.99 2.86
C ILE A 78 0.02 -7.48 2.72
N ILE A 79 0.88 -8.37 3.22
CA ILE A 79 0.64 -9.82 3.14
C ILE A 79 -0.63 -10.19 3.89
N ALA A 80 -0.82 -9.64 5.10
CA ALA A 80 -2.03 -9.87 5.90
C ALA A 80 -3.28 -9.34 5.20
N ALA A 81 -3.22 -8.15 4.58
CA ALA A 81 -4.33 -7.57 3.83
C ALA A 81 -4.67 -8.40 2.59
N VAL A 82 -3.67 -8.88 1.85
CA VAL A 82 -3.87 -9.75 0.67
C VAL A 82 -4.47 -11.09 1.09
N LYS A 83 -3.99 -11.71 2.16
CA LYS A 83 -4.58 -12.93 2.72
C LYS A 83 -6.04 -12.70 3.11
N TRP A 84 -6.31 -11.64 3.87
CA TRP A 84 -7.68 -11.28 4.24
C TRP A 84 -8.57 -11.05 3.01
N LEU A 85 -8.07 -10.38 1.98
CA LEU A 85 -8.81 -10.14 0.74
C LEU A 85 -9.11 -11.44 -0.01
N THR A 86 -8.17 -12.39 0.00
CA THR A 86 -8.33 -13.70 -0.62
C THR A 86 -9.34 -14.55 0.14
N ASP A 87 -9.29 -14.54 1.47
CA ASP A 87 -10.24 -15.26 2.33
C ASP A 87 -11.66 -14.67 2.23
N ASN A 88 -11.75 -13.35 2.07
CA ASN A 88 -13.01 -12.61 1.95
C ASN A 88 -13.35 -12.23 0.50
N TRP A 89 -12.81 -12.95 -0.49
CA TRP A 89 -12.95 -12.56 -1.90
C TRP A 89 -14.43 -12.50 -2.35
N VAL A 90 -15.29 -13.33 -1.74
CA VAL A 90 -16.74 -13.33 -1.95
C VAL A 90 -17.36 -12.00 -1.52
N LEU A 91 -16.95 -11.44 -0.37
CA LEU A 91 -17.45 -10.14 0.10
C LEU A 91 -17.02 -9.02 -0.85
N VAL A 92 -15.78 -9.07 -1.33
CA VAL A 92 -15.23 -8.11 -2.31
C VAL A 92 -16.01 -8.17 -3.61
N LEU A 93 -16.29 -9.38 -4.12
CA LEU A 93 -17.14 -9.58 -5.28
C LEU A 93 -18.57 -9.08 -5.07
N CYS A 94 -19.16 -9.32 -3.89
CA CYS A 94 -20.49 -8.81 -3.58
C CYS A 94 -20.54 -7.28 -3.58
N ILE A 95 -19.52 -6.61 -3.01
CA ILE A 95 -19.43 -5.13 -3.02
C ILE A 95 -19.27 -4.62 -4.45
N MET A 96 -18.33 -5.16 -5.21
CA MET A 96 -18.08 -4.76 -6.60
C MET A 96 -19.31 -5.01 -7.49
N GLY A 97 -19.93 -6.18 -7.37
CA GLY A 97 -21.16 -6.53 -8.05
C GLY A 97 -22.31 -5.61 -7.68
N GLY A 98 -22.44 -5.24 -6.40
CA GLY A 98 -23.41 -4.27 -5.93
C GLY A 98 -23.22 -2.89 -6.56
N VAL A 99 -21.99 -2.38 -6.62
CA VAL A 99 -21.69 -1.08 -7.27
C VAL A 99 -22.04 -1.14 -8.76
N VAL A 100 -21.63 -2.20 -9.46
CA VAL A 100 -21.94 -2.36 -10.90
C VAL A 100 -23.44 -2.45 -11.14
N ALA A 101 -24.18 -3.16 -10.29
CA ALA A 101 -25.63 -3.26 -10.39
C ALA A 101 -26.31 -1.90 -10.20
N VAL A 102 -25.93 -1.13 -9.17
CA VAL A 102 -26.48 0.20 -8.90
C VAL A 102 -26.20 1.16 -10.06
N VAL A 103 -24.95 1.20 -10.54
CA VAL A 103 -24.58 2.02 -11.69
C VAL A 103 -25.36 1.60 -12.93
N GLY A 104 -25.47 0.29 -13.21
CA GLY A 104 -26.24 -0.24 -14.32
C GLY A 104 -27.70 0.20 -14.28
N ILE A 105 -28.36 0.06 -13.12
CA ILE A 105 -29.74 0.48 -12.91
C ILE A 105 -29.89 1.99 -13.12
N ALA A 106 -29.02 2.80 -12.53
CA ALA A 106 -29.05 4.26 -12.68
C ALA A 106 -28.89 4.67 -14.16
N THR A 107 -28.00 4.00 -14.89
CA THR A 107 -27.76 4.26 -16.31
C THR A 107 -29.00 3.92 -17.15
N VAL A 108 -29.64 2.78 -16.88
CA VAL A 108 -30.88 2.37 -17.56
C VAL A 108 -32.01 3.37 -17.30
N ILE A 109 -32.21 3.78 -16.04
CA ILE A 109 -33.21 4.79 -15.67
C ILE A 109 -32.94 6.10 -16.40
N ALA A 110 -31.69 6.56 -16.43
CA ALA A 110 -31.30 7.79 -17.13
C ALA A 110 -31.62 7.72 -18.64
N ILE A 111 -31.34 6.58 -19.29
CA ILE A 111 -31.66 6.36 -20.71
C ILE A 111 -33.17 6.41 -20.95
N ILE A 112 -33.97 5.78 -20.10
CA ILE A 112 -35.44 5.78 -20.22
C ILE A 112 -35.99 7.20 -20.10
N ILE A 113 -35.52 7.98 -19.12
CA ILE A 113 -35.93 9.38 -18.95
C ILE A 113 -35.53 10.21 -20.17
N ARG A 114 -34.30 10.03 -20.69
CA ARG A 114 -33.83 10.76 -21.87
C ARG A 114 -34.67 10.43 -23.11
N LYS A 115 -35.01 9.15 -23.32
CA LYS A 115 -35.93 8.73 -24.40
C LYS A 115 -37.32 9.36 -24.23
N ARG A 116 -37.88 9.39 -23.02
CA ARG A 116 -39.20 10.00 -22.75
C ARG A 116 -39.20 11.51 -23.01
N LYS A 117 -38.18 12.24 -22.55
CA LYS A 117 -38.04 13.68 -22.82
C LYS A 117 -37.93 13.99 -24.32
N ASN A 118 -37.14 13.20 -25.06
CA ASN A 118 -36.99 13.41 -26.50
C ASN A 118 -38.30 13.16 -27.26
N LYS A 119 -39.08 12.15 -26.86
CA LYS A 119 -40.41 11.89 -27.44
C LYS A 119 -41.41 13.02 -27.15
N ALA A 120 -41.47 13.49 -25.91
CA ALA A 120 -42.36 14.59 -25.52
C ALA A 120 -42.00 15.91 -26.25
N GLY A 121 -40.71 16.20 -26.45
CA GLY A 121 -40.29 17.37 -27.23
C GLY A 121 -40.71 17.31 -28.71
N LEU A 122 -40.63 16.13 -29.32
CA LEU A 122 -41.06 15.88 -30.70
C LEU A 122 -42.57 16.04 -30.90
N GLU A 123 -43.38 15.57 -29.94
CA GLU A 123 -44.84 15.73 -29.98
C GLU A 123 -45.27 17.20 -29.83
N VAL A 124 -44.60 17.97 -28.95
CA VAL A 124 -44.86 19.41 -28.79
C VAL A 124 -44.53 20.18 -30.07
N SER A 125 -43.38 19.92 -30.70
CA SER A 125 -43.02 20.61 -31.96
C SER A 125 -43.94 20.29 -33.12
N THR A 126 -44.52 19.08 -33.16
CA THR A 126 -45.45 18.69 -34.22
C THR A 126 -46.79 19.42 -34.07
N ASN A 127 -47.26 19.60 -32.84
CA ASN A 127 -48.53 20.30 -32.56
C ASN A 127 -48.45 21.82 -32.75
N GLU A 128 -47.28 22.45 -32.62
CA GLU A 128 -47.12 23.89 -32.93
C GLU A 128 -47.03 24.18 -34.43
N SER A 129 -46.75 23.16 -35.25
CA SER A 129 -46.59 23.30 -36.71
C SER A 129 -47.87 23.06 -37.54
N ASN A 130 -48.98 22.75 -36.88
CA ASN A 130 -50.26 22.36 -37.47
C ASN A 130 -51.35 23.39 -37.12
#